data_AF-A0AAU8C5Q2-F1
#
_entry.id   AF-A0AAU8C5Q2-F1
#
_cell.length_a   1.000
_cell.length_b   1.000
_cell.length_c   1.000
_cell.angle_alpha   90.00
_cell.angle_beta   90.00
_cell.angle_gamma   90.00
#
_symmetry.space_group_name_H-M   'P 1'
#
loop_
_entity.id
_entity.type
_entity.pdbx_description
1 polymer ?
#
loop_
_entity_poly.entity_id
_entity_poly.type
_entity_poly.pdbx_seq_one_letter_code
_entity_poly.pdbx_strand_id
1 'polypeptide(L)'
;MTRILAVTCMRNEGPYCLEWIAHHRAAGVTDFLIFTHDCTDGTPALLDLLDDVTHVPFTPEGDTSVQWQAMRLADRHDLMKQADWALFFDADEFLTLAAPMRGLPDLIASVPADTDAIALPWRFFGADGQEALQDMLTPLRFRHAAPDPFFLPAGSFFKTLHRPAAFQKLGVHRPKKKRGVSPLWNLGGAQAAPGGFAENDNRINLFGVMQTQARARLNHYSLRSAGEFMVKRGRGLPNRTTKRLDLHYWAERNFNTVADTMIDPMLDATMAEVTRLRAQPDVADAHAQAVQWHHDSFAALMTDPAEVQFYWHLLLLGGSTPPTAKQAQAHLLRHAGS
;
A
#
# COMPACT_ATOMS: atom_id res chain seq x y z
N MET A 1 -19.41 18.20 -1.63
CA MET A 1 -18.02 17.81 -1.34
C MET A 1 -17.77 16.49 -2.05
N THR A 2 -16.67 16.34 -2.78
CA THR A 2 -16.33 15.09 -3.48
C THR A 2 -16.12 13.98 -2.46
N ARG A 3 -16.81 12.83 -2.62
CA ARG A 3 -16.65 11.67 -1.76
C ARG A 3 -15.56 10.75 -2.27
N ILE A 4 -14.56 10.50 -1.45
CA ILE A 4 -13.40 9.68 -1.76
C ILE A 4 -13.32 8.54 -0.76
N LEU A 5 -13.50 7.32 -1.26
CA LEU A 5 -13.51 6.09 -0.46
C LEU A 5 -12.16 5.37 -0.51
N ALA A 6 -11.53 5.21 0.64
CA ALA A 6 -10.41 4.29 0.81
C ALA A 6 -10.94 2.91 1.22
N VAL A 7 -10.54 1.87 0.48
CA VAL A 7 -10.87 0.48 0.77
C VAL A 7 -9.59 -0.29 1.03
N THR A 8 -9.54 -1.09 2.09
CA THR A 8 -8.40 -1.96 2.34
C THR A 8 -8.80 -3.23 3.08
N CYS A 9 -7.89 -4.20 3.15
CA CYS A 9 -8.06 -5.44 3.89
C CYS A 9 -6.82 -5.66 4.77
N MET A 10 -7.00 -5.61 6.07
CA MET A 10 -5.94 -5.67 7.07
C MET A 10 -5.93 -7.02 7.80
N ARG A 11 -4.75 -7.39 8.27
CA ARG A 11 -4.54 -8.45 9.25
C ARG A 11 -3.39 -8.03 10.15
N ASN A 12 -3.58 -7.92 11.45
CA ASN A 12 -2.52 -7.51 12.37
C ASN A 12 -1.77 -6.22 11.95
N GLU A 13 -2.51 -5.16 11.63
CA GLU A 13 -1.95 -3.85 11.26
C GLU A 13 -2.15 -2.81 12.37
N GLY A 14 -2.45 -3.22 13.60
CA GLY A 14 -2.78 -2.32 14.71
C GLY A 14 -1.76 -1.20 14.95
N PRO A 15 -0.43 -1.47 14.91
CA PRO A 15 0.58 -0.41 15.02
C PRO A 15 0.58 0.62 13.88
N TYR A 16 -0.05 0.32 12.75
CA TYR A 16 0.05 1.11 11.51
C TYR A 16 -1.29 1.64 11.00
N CYS A 17 -2.41 1.07 11.43
CA CYS A 17 -3.72 1.44 10.88
C CYS A 17 -4.08 2.89 11.20
N LEU A 18 -3.75 3.39 12.40
CA LEU A 18 -4.00 4.79 12.78
C LEU A 18 -3.24 5.78 11.91
N GLU A 19 -1.94 5.57 11.68
CA GLU A 19 -1.15 6.46 10.82
C GLU A 19 -1.64 6.44 9.37
N TRP A 20 -2.04 5.27 8.88
CA TRP A 20 -2.54 5.11 7.53
C TRP A 20 -3.88 5.83 7.36
N ILE A 21 -4.80 5.67 8.31
CA ILE A 21 -6.09 6.40 8.29
C ILE A 21 -5.85 7.90 8.37
N ALA A 22 -5.00 8.34 9.30
CA ALA A 22 -4.70 9.75 9.50
C ALA A 22 -4.11 10.41 8.25
N HIS A 23 -3.11 9.78 7.64
CA HIS A 23 -2.45 10.28 6.46
C HIS A 23 -3.42 10.48 5.30
N HIS A 24 -4.23 9.45 5.00
CA HIS A 24 -5.15 9.51 3.86
C HIS A 24 -6.33 10.45 4.10
N ARG A 25 -6.78 10.58 5.36
CA ARG A 25 -7.81 11.55 5.73
C ARG A 25 -7.31 12.98 5.62
N ALA A 26 -6.10 13.25 6.11
CA ALA A 26 -5.43 14.54 5.91
C ALA A 26 -5.25 14.86 4.42
N ALA A 27 -5.05 13.84 3.58
CA ALA A 27 -5.00 13.97 2.13
C ALA A 27 -6.38 14.06 1.43
N GLY A 28 -7.48 14.09 2.19
CA GLY A 28 -8.84 14.32 1.65
C GLY A 28 -9.68 13.07 1.37
N VAL A 29 -9.27 11.89 1.85
CA VAL A 29 -10.18 10.73 1.91
C VAL A 29 -11.32 11.04 2.88
N THR A 30 -12.56 10.80 2.46
CA THR A 30 -13.76 11.13 3.23
C THR A 30 -14.39 9.93 3.91
N ASP A 31 -14.18 8.74 3.37
CA ASP A 31 -14.82 7.51 3.82
C ASP A 31 -13.77 6.38 3.86
N PHE A 32 -13.80 5.57 4.92
CA PHE A 32 -12.93 4.40 5.08
C PHE A 32 -13.77 3.14 5.19
N LEU A 33 -13.54 2.17 4.31
CA LEU A 33 -14.13 0.84 4.36
C LEU A 33 -13.02 -0.19 4.56
N ILE A 34 -12.84 -0.63 5.80
CA ILE A 34 -11.70 -1.44 6.21
C ILE A 34 -12.19 -2.84 6.57
N PHE A 35 -11.73 -3.84 5.82
CA PHE A 35 -12.00 -5.23 6.11
C PHE A 35 -10.90 -5.81 6.99
N THR A 36 -11.26 -6.64 7.96
CA THR A 36 -10.28 -7.40 8.75
C THR A 36 -10.56 -8.90 8.70
N HIS A 37 -9.50 -9.69 8.82
CA HIS A 37 -9.58 -11.15 8.94
C HIS A 37 -8.43 -11.66 9.81
N ASP A 38 -8.70 -12.72 10.58
CA ASP A 38 -7.69 -13.47 11.33
C ASP A 38 -6.71 -12.60 12.13
N CYS A 39 -7.24 -11.51 12.72
CA CYS A 39 -6.48 -10.59 13.55
C CYS A 39 -6.35 -11.09 14.98
N THR A 40 -5.18 -10.90 15.57
CA THR A 40 -4.80 -11.33 16.92
C THR A 40 -4.09 -10.23 17.71
N ASP A 41 -3.83 -9.07 17.11
CA ASP A 41 -3.08 -7.95 17.71
C ASP A 41 -3.97 -6.80 18.22
N GLY A 42 -5.30 -6.98 18.21
CA GLY A 42 -6.24 -5.91 18.57
C GLY A 42 -6.62 -4.95 17.44
N THR A 43 -6.14 -5.14 16.19
CA THR A 43 -6.54 -4.30 15.03
C THR A 43 -8.06 -4.08 14.94
N PRO A 44 -8.94 -5.10 15.03
CA PRO A 44 -10.38 -4.92 14.89
C PRO A 44 -10.96 -4.00 15.98
N ALA A 45 -10.58 -4.24 17.24
CA ALA A 45 -11.04 -3.44 18.37
C ALA A 45 -10.59 -1.98 18.26
N LEU A 46 -9.37 -1.74 17.78
CA LEU A 46 -8.87 -0.38 17.53
C LEU A 46 -9.67 0.31 16.42
N LEU A 47 -10.02 -0.39 15.35
CA LEU A 47 -10.83 0.17 14.25
C LEU A 47 -12.28 0.48 14.70
N ASP A 48 -12.85 -0.35 15.57
CA ASP A 48 -14.21 -0.15 16.12
C ASP A 48 -14.34 1.10 17.00
N LEU A 49 -13.22 1.65 17.48
CA LEU A 49 -13.19 2.90 18.26
C LEU A 49 -13.25 4.16 17.39
N LEU A 50 -13.16 4.04 16.06
CA LEU A 50 -13.04 5.18 15.16
C LEU A 50 -14.38 5.46 14.45
N ASP A 51 -15.05 6.54 14.85
CA ASP A 51 -16.43 6.88 14.41
C ASP A 51 -16.62 6.99 12.89
N ASP A 52 -15.58 7.36 12.15
CA ASP A 52 -15.60 7.60 10.69
C ASP A 52 -14.88 6.51 9.88
N VAL A 53 -14.68 5.34 10.51
CA VAL A 53 -14.24 4.12 9.85
C VAL A 53 -15.39 3.13 9.84
N THR A 54 -15.77 2.69 8.65
CA THR A 54 -16.63 1.51 8.51
C THR A 54 -15.77 0.26 8.53
N HIS A 55 -15.71 -0.38 9.69
CA HIS A 55 -14.99 -1.64 9.89
C HIS A 55 -15.90 -2.84 9.59
N VAL A 56 -15.41 -3.79 8.77
CA VAL A 56 -16.12 -5.01 8.41
C VAL A 56 -15.23 -6.23 8.66
N PRO A 57 -15.35 -6.89 9.82
CA PRO A 57 -14.69 -8.17 10.04
C PRO A 57 -15.33 -9.26 9.19
N PHE A 58 -14.51 -10.18 8.66
CA PHE A 58 -15.02 -11.34 7.93
C PHE A 58 -14.11 -12.56 8.09
N THR A 59 -14.68 -13.74 7.86
CA THR A 59 -13.96 -15.01 7.82
C THR A 59 -13.69 -15.37 6.36
N PRO A 60 -12.43 -15.53 5.94
CA PRO A 60 -12.13 -15.97 4.58
C PRO A 60 -12.60 -17.40 4.32
N GLU A 61 -13.23 -17.63 3.17
CA GLU A 61 -13.74 -18.94 2.77
C GLU A 61 -12.99 -19.52 1.57
N GLY A 62 -12.68 -20.81 1.64
CA GLY A 62 -12.03 -21.57 0.57
C GLY A 62 -10.65 -21.03 0.15
N ASP A 63 -10.20 -21.42 -1.04
CA ASP A 63 -8.85 -21.12 -1.53
C ASP A 63 -8.74 -19.78 -2.29
N THR A 64 -9.82 -18.98 -2.31
CA THR A 64 -9.79 -17.66 -2.97
C THR A 64 -8.99 -16.68 -2.12
N SER A 65 -8.11 -15.89 -2.75
CA SER A 65 -7.35 -14.84 -2.06
C SER A 65 -8.24 -13.92 -1.21
N VAL A 66 -7.78 -13.63 -0.01
CA VAL A 66 -8.57 -12.90 0.99
C VAL A 66 -8.92 -11.48 0.52
N GLN A 67 -8.00 -10.82 -0.18
CA GLN A 67 -8.24 -9.51 -0.80
C GLN A 67 -9.35 -9.56 -1.84
N TRP A 68 -9.44 -10.63 -2.65
CA TRP A 68 -10.53 -10.80 -3.61
C TRP A 68 -11.87 -11.00 -2.92
N GLN A 69 -11.91 -11.66 -1.76
CA GLN A 69 -13.14 -11.82 -0.99
C GLN A 69 -13.59 -10.48 -0.40
N ALA A 70 -12.68 -9.71 0.21
CA ALA A 70 -12.94 -8.36 0.72
C ALA A 70 -13.46 -7.42 -0.38
N MET A 71 -12.82 -7.41 -1.57
CA MET A 71 -13.29 -6.58 -2.69
C MET A 71 -14.69 -6.95 -3.18
N ARG A 72 -15.06 -8.25 -3.16
CA ARG A 72 -16.44 -8.66 -3.50
C ARG A 72 -17.45 -8.14 -2.49
N LEU A 73 -17.10 -8.06 -1.21
CA LEU A 73 -17.94 -7.44 -0.19
C LEU A 73 -18.03 -5.92 -0.42
N ALA A 74 -16.89 -5.28 -0.68
CA ALA A 74 -16.81 -3.84 -0.97
C ALA A 74 -17.64 -3.42 -2.20
N ASP A 75 -17.59 -4.19 -3.30
CA ASP A 75 -18.38 -3.94 -4.52
C ASP A 75 -19.89 -3.86 -4.23
N ARG A 76 -20.38 -4.52 -3.18
CA ARG A 76 -21.79 -4.54 -2.79
C ARG A 76 -22.14 -3.50 -1.73
N HIS A 77 -21.15 -2.92 -1.07
CA HIS A 77 -21.32 -1.99 0.05
C HIS A 77 -21.87 -0.64 -0.42
N ASP A 78 -22.71 0.01 0.39
CA ASP A 78 -23.36 1.25 0.01
C ASP A 78 -22.36 2.42 -0.14
N LEU A 79 -21.28 2.43 0.64
CA LEU A 79 -20.20 3.42 0.45
C LEU A 79 -19.60 3.37 -0.96
N MET A 80 -19.48 2.21 -1.59
CA MET A 80 -18.97 2.11 -2.96
C MET A 80 -19.92 2.76 -3.97
N LYS A 81 -21.23 2.68 -3.73
CA LYS A 81 -22.26 3.30 -4.57
C LYS A 81 -22.33 4.82 -4.39
N GLN A 82 -21.98 5.30 -3.20
CA GLN A 82 -22.02 6.72 -2.83
C GLN A 82 -20.74 7.48 -3.19
N ALA A 83 -19.63 6.78 -3.42
CA ALA A 83 -18.32 7.37 -3.66
C ALA A 83 -18.22 7.96 -5.09
N ASP A 84 -17.67 9.18 -5.17
CA ASP A 84 -17.29 9.78 -6.46
C ASP A 84 -15.99 9.17 -6.98
N TRP A 85 -15.08 8.85 -6.05
CA TRP A 85 -13.80 8.19 -6.29
C TRP A 85 -13.54 7.10 -5.24
N ALA A 86 -12.92 6.00 -5.64
CA ALA A 86 -12.49 4.93 -4.75
C ALA A 86 -11.07 4.47 -5.07
N LEU A 87 -10.38 3.98 -4.04
CA LEU A 87 -9.05 3.38 -4.13
C LEU A 87 -8.99 2.14 -3.24
N PHE A 88 -8.59 1.00 -3.81
CA PHE A 88 -8.21 -0.19 -3.02
C PHE A 88 -6.70 -0.29 -2.94
N PHE A 89 -6.13 -0.30 -1.74
CA PHE A 89 -4.70 -0.21 -1.53
C PHE A 89 -4.29 -0.71 -0.15
N ASP A 90 -3.01 -1.08 0.01
CA ASP A 90 -2.53 -1.83 1.16
C ASP A 90 -2.16 -0.90 2.33
N ALA A 91 -2.21 -1.41 3.57
CA ALA A 91 -1.91 -0.62 4.78
C ALA A 91 -0.43 -0.21 4.92
N ASP A 92 0.43 -0.68 4.02
CA ASP A 92 1.83 -0.28 3.87
C ASP A 92 2.05 0.67 2.67
N GLU A 93 0.98 1.21 2.09
CA GLU A 93 1.00 2.14 0.96
C GLU A 93 0.46 3.52 1.34
N PHE A 94 1.24 4.57 1.07
CA PHE A 94 0.94 5.95 1.45
C PHE A 94 0.88 6.85 0.22
N LEU A 95 -0.19 7.63 0.08
CA LEU A 95 -0.34 8.61 -0.99
C LEU A 95 0.74 9.69 -0.91
N THR A 96 1.44 9.90 -2.02
CA THR A 96 2.48 10.92 -2.11
C THR A 96 2.19 11.85 -3.27
N LEU A 97 2.14 13.16 -3.01
CA LEU A 97 1.79 14.18 -3.99
C LEU A 97 2.94 15.18 -4.19
N ALA A 98 3.17 15.57 -5.44
CA ALA A 98 4.13 16.61 -5.77
C ALA A 98 3.60 17.95 -5.27
N ALA A 99 4.46 18.72 -4.61
CA ALA A 99 4.17 20.10 -4.28
C ALA A 99 3.74 20.89 -5.55
N PRO A 100 2.77 21.81 -5.45
CA PRO A 100 2.13 22.29 -4.22
C PRO A 100 0.83 21.56 -3.83
N MET A 101 0.52 20.39 -4.42
CA MET A 101 -0.72 19.66 -4.10
C MET A 101 -0.71 19.22 -2.63
N ARG A 102 -1.84 19.42 -1.94
CA ARG A 102 -2.02 19.11 -0.52
C ARG A 102 -2.89 17.88 -0.29
N GLY A 103 -3.65 17.46 -1.29
CA GLY A 103 -4.50 16.27 -1.17
C GLY A 103 -5.08 15.79 -2.51
N LEU A 104 -5.87 14.72 -2.44
CA LEU A 104 -6.59 14.13 -3.56
C LEU A 104 -7.50 15.11 -4.29
N PRO A 105 -8.19 16.09 -3.63
CA PRO A 105 -8.95 17.10 -4.36
C PRO A 105 -8.10 17.89 -5.35
N ASP A 106 -6.86 18.26 -4.99
CA ASP A 106 -5.95 18.98 -5.89
C ASP A 106 -5.50 18.08 -7.06
N LEU A 107 -5.21 16.81 -6.77
CA LEU A 107 -4.86 15.83 -7.80
C LEU A 107 -6.00 15.67 -8.82
N ILE A 108 -7.23 15.44 -8.34
CA ILE A 108 -8.42 15.26 -9.17
C ILE A 108 -8.70 16.52 -10.01
N ALA A 109 -8.54 17.71 -9.42
CA ALA A 109 -8.69 18.97 -10.15
C ALA A 109 -7.58 19.22 -11.18
N SER A 110 -6.42 18.58 -11.03
CA SER A 110 -5.26 18.78 -11.92
C SER A 110 -5.27 17.90 -13.18
N VAL A 111 -6.18 16.93 -13.26
CA VAL A 111 -6.36 16.06 -14.44
C VAL A 111 -7.60 16.48 -15.22
N PRO A 112 -7.75 16.07 -16.50
CA PRO A 112 -8.98 16.34 -17.27
C PRO A 112 -10.24 15.88 -16.52
N ALA A 113 -11.31 16.68 -16.55
CA ALA A 113 -12.51 16.45 -15.74
C ALA A 113 -13.22 15.12 -16.05
N ASP A 114 -13.06 14.63 -17.28
CA ASP A 114 -13.55 13.35 -17.81
C ASP A 114 -12.64 12.16 -17.49
N THR A 115 -11.56 12.35 -16.72
CA THR A 115 -10.72 11.25 -16.24
C THR A 115 -11.55 10.30 -15.35
N ASP A 116 -11.57 9.03 -15.73
CA ASP A 116 -12.25 7.96 -14.99
C ASP A 116 -11.33 7.26 -13.98
N ALA A 117 -10.03 7.23 -14.26
CA ALA A 117 -9.04 6.55 -13.43
C ALA A 117 -7.67 7.23 -13.47
N ILE A 118 -7.01 7.25 -12.32
CA ILE A 118 -5.63 7.71 -12.15
C ILE A 118 -4.81 6.53 -11.64
N ALA A 119 -3.88 6.05 -12.46
CA ALA A 119 -2.90 5.05 -12.05
C ALA A 119 -1.84 5.72 -11.17
N LEU A 120 -1.73 5.27 -9.92
CA LEU A 120 -0.77 5.74 -8.92
C LEU A 120 0.43 4.78 -8.90
N PRO A 121 1.55 5.09 -9.58
CA PRO A 121 2.74 4.25 -9.56
C PRO A 121 3.26 4.05 -8.14
N TRP A 122 3.73 2.85 -7.85
CA TRP A 122 4.44 2.56 -6.62
C TRP A 122 5.81 3.23 -6.59
N ARG A 123 6.25 3.60 -5.39
CA ARG A 123 7.60 4.01 -5.05
C ARG A 123 8.10 3.10 -3.92
N PHE A 124 9.01 2.17 -4.20
CA PHE A 124 9.48 1.22 -3.19
C PHE A 124 10.46 1.85 -2.22
N PHE A 125 10.15 1.73 -0.93
CA PHE A 125 11.07 2.05 0.15
C PHE A 125 11.62 0.76 0.74
N GLY A 126 12.93 0.75 1.01
CA GLY A 126 13.55 -0.35 1.72
C GLY A 126 13.40 -0.21 3.24
N ALA A 127 14.08 -1.09 3.97
CA ALA A 127 14.05 -1.13 5.43
C ALA A 127 14.88 -0.03 6.09
N ASP A 128 15.64 0.75 5.32
CA ASP A 128 16.47 1.87 5.76
C ASP A 128 17.43 1.53 6.93
N GLY A 129 17.96 0.31 6.92
CA GLY A 129 18.81 -0.21 7.99
C GLY A 129 18.12 -0.36 9.35
N GLN A 130 16.80 -0.18 9.44
CA GLN A 130 16.06 -0.27 10.68
C GLN A 130 15.88 -1.72 11.11
N GLU A 131 16.20 -1.99 12.37
CA GLU A 131 16.18 -3.33 12.93
C GLU A 131 14.88 -3.66 13.66
N ALA A 132 14.35 -2.70 14.43
CA ALA A 132 13.22 -2.92 15.32
C ALA A 132 12.02 -2.03 14.99
N LEU A 133 10.84 -2.48 15.41
CA LEU A 133 9.65 -1.64 15.50
C LEU A 133 9.95 -0.45 16.42
N GLN A 134 9.60 0.75 15.94
CA GLN A 134 9.55 1.98 16.72
C GLN A 134 8.19 2.61 16.46
N ASP A 135 7.47 2.99 17.53
CA ASP A 135 6.16 3.66 17.43
C ASP A 135 6.32 5.12 16.97
N MET A 136 6.68 5.28 15.70
CA MET A 136 6.79 6.53 14.97
C MET A 136 6.24 6.33 13.55
N LEU A 137 5.86 7.43 12.90
CA LEU A 137 5.28 7.35 11.55
C LEU A 137 6.22 6.65 10.58
N THR A 138 5.69 5.66 9.85
CA THR A 138 6.41 4.90 8.82
C THR A 138 7.15 5.83 7.84
N PRO A 139 6.54 6.88 7.27
CA PRO A 139 7.24 7.76 6.33
C PRO A 139 8.35 8.65 6.94
N LEU A 140 8.43 8.76 8.26
CA LEU A 140 9.52 9.42 8.97
C LEU A 140 10.69 8.47 9.26
N ARG A 141 10.39 7.17 9.41
CA ARG A 141 11.39 6.12 9.71
C ARG A 141 12.13 5.64 8.47
N PHE A 142 11.43 5.52 7.34
CA PHE A 142 11.97 4.93 6.11
C PHE A 142 12.05 5.99 5.01
N ARG A 143 13.27 6.48 4.74
CA ARG A 143 13.53 7.66 3.92
C ARG A 143 14.26 7.36 2.62
N HIS A 144 14.74 6.13 2.45
CA HIS A 144 15.44 5.69 1.26
C HIS A 144 14.62 4.71 0.42
N ALA A 145 14.57 5.01 -0.88
CA ALA A 145 13.82 4.26 -1.88
C ALA A 145 14.74 3.57 -2.90
N ALA A 146 14.14 2.69 -3.70
CA ALA A 146 14.74 2.17 -4.93
C ALA A 146 15.16 3.30 -5.88
N PRO A 147 16.05 3.09 -6.87
CA PRO A 147 16.36 4.15 -7.82
C PRO A 147 15.14 4.51 -8.67
N ASP A 148 15.16 5.64 -9.36
CA ASP A 148 14.19 6.01 -10.40
C ASP A 148 15.01 6.49 -11.61
N PRO A 149 15.06 5.74 -12.74
CA PRO A 149 14.27 4.55 -13.06
C PRO A 149 14.66 3.28 -12.28
N PHE A 150 13.68 2.39 -12.08
CA PHE A 150 13.86 1.09 -11.44
C PHE A 150 13.53 -0.05 -12.41
N PHE A 151 14.50 -0.92 -12.69
CA PHE A 151 14.41 -1.92 -13.77
C PHE A 151 13.92 -3.30 -13.33
N LEU A 152 13.33 -3.44 -12.14
CA LEU A 152 12.63 -4.65 -11.73
C LEU A 152 11.13 -4.53 -12.01
N PRO A 153 10.42 -5.62 -12.40
CA PRO A 153 9.02 -5.56 -12.80
C PRO A 153 8.11 -4.87 -11.77
N ALA A 154 8.30 -5.18 -10.49
CA ALA A 154 7.53 -4.60 -9.39
C ALA A 154 7.59 -3.06 -9.40
N GLY A 155 8.75 -2.47 -9.76
CA GLY A 155 8.99 -1.03 -9.83
C GLY A 155 8.10 -0.25 -10.80
N SER A 156 7.33 -0.96 -11.63
CA SER A 156 6.40 -0.36 -12.57
C SER A 156 4.93 -0.62 -12.23
N PHE A 157 4.64 -1.32 -11.12
CA PHE A 157 3.26 -1.57 -10.69
C PHE A 157 2.60 -0.31 -10.12
N PHE A 158 1.26 -0.34 -10.07
CA PHE A 158 0.44 0.78 -9.62
C PHE A 158 -0.81 0.29 -8.88
N LYS A 159 -1.43 1.19 -8.11
CA LYS A 159 -2.85 1.10 -7.70
C LYS A 159 -3.67 2.15 -8.43
N THR A 160 -4.99 2.11 -8.33
CA THR A 160 -5.85 2.99 -9.13
C THR A 160 -6.89 3.72 -8.29
N LEU A 161 -6.79 5.05 -8.27
CA LEU A 161 -7.89 5.91 -7.85
C LEU A 161 -8.86 6.02 -9.03
N HIS A 162 -10.11 5.60 -8.87
CA HIS A 162 -11.06 5.54 -9.99
C HIS A 162 -12.46 5.98 -9.60
N ARG A 163 -13.24 6.43 -10.58
CA ARG A 163 -14.67 6.65 -10.46
C ARG A 163 -15.39 5.30 -10.46
N PRO A 164 -16.02 4.85 -9.36
CA PRO A 164 -16.68 3.54 -9.30
C PRO A 164 -17.69 3.34 -10.44
N ALA A 165 -18.43 4.39 -10.80
CA ALA A 165 -19.45 4.36 -11.85
C ALA A 165 -18.90 4.02 -13.26
N ALA A 166 -17.61 4.24 -13.54
CA ALA A 166 -16.99 3.93 -14.83
C ALA A 166 -16.58 2.45 -14.97
N PHE A 167 -16.53 1.70 -13.86
CA PHE A 167 -16.00 0.34 -13.81
C PHE A 167 -17.04 -0.68 -13.36
N GLN A 168 -16.79 -1.95 -13.65
CA GLN A 168 -17.68 -3.05 -13.26
C GLN A 168 -17.48 -3.46 -11.80
N LYS A 169 -16.22 -3.50 -11.35
CA LYS A 169 -15.83 -3.95 -10.01
C LYS A 169 -14.41 -3.51 -9.67
N LEU A 170 -14.11 -3.50 -8.38
CA LEU A 170 -12.76 -3.31 -7.84
C LEU A 170 -11.77 -4.37 -8.33
N GLY A 171 -10.49 -4.02 -8.20
CA GLY A 171 -9.38 -4.94 -8.35
C GLY A 171 -8.15 -4.45 -7.58
N VAL A 172 -7.24 -5.37 -7.23
CA VAL A 172 -6.09 -5.09 -6.35
C VAL A 172 -5.18 -3.98 -6.88
N HIS A 173 -4.94 -3.95 -8.19
CA HIS A 173 -4.10 -2.96 -8.86
C HIS A 173 -4.90 -1.99 -9.73
N ARG A 174 -5.90 -2.55 -10.42
CA ARG A 174 -6.80 -1.83 -11.32
C ARG A 174 -8.21 -2.39 -11.24
N PRO A 175 -9.25 -1.55 -11.31
CA PRO A 175 -10.62 -1.99 -11.46
C PRO A 175 -10.84 -2.69 -12.82
N LYS A 176 -11.85 -3.57 -12.90
CA LYS A 176 -12.24 -4.21 -14.16
C LYS A 176 -13.24 -3.35 -14.91
N LYS A 177 -13.04 -3.16 -16.22
CA LYS A 177 -13.89 -2.27 -17.02
C LYS A 177 -15.25 -2.90 -17.30
N LYS A 178 -16.25 -2.06 -17.57
CA LYS A 178 -17.54 -2.53 -18.11
C LYS A 178 -17.36 -2.95 -19.57
N ARG A 179 -18.05 -4.01 -19.99
CA ARG A 179 -18.02 -4.47 -21.39
C ARG A 179 -18.50 -3.34 -22.31
N GLY A 180 -17.75 -3.08 -23.38
CA GLY A 180 -18.08 -2.02 -24.35
C GLY A 180 -17.76 -0.59 -23.89
N VAL A 181 -17.18 -0.42 -22.70
CA VAL A 181 -16.72 0.89 -22.19
C VAL A 181 -15.19 0.95 -22.27
N SER A 182 -14.66 2.10 -22.67
CA SER A 182 -13.24 2.43 -22.65
C SER A 182 -13.03 3.62 -21.72
N PRO A 183 -12.74 3.38 -20.42
CA PRO A 183 -12.55 4.45 -19.45
C PRO A 183 -11.30 5.29 -19.79
N LEU A 184 -11.33 6.58 -19.44
CA LEU A 184 -10.21 7.50 -19.64
C LEU A 184 -9.24 7.45 -18.46
N TRP A 185 -7.97 7.20 -18.76
CA TRP A 185 -6.92 7.02 -17.75
C TRP A 185 -5.90 8.14 -17.77
N ASN A 186 -5.49 8.57 -16.58
CA ASN A 186 -4.31 9.37 -16.35
C ASN A 186 -3.24 8.54 -15.62
N LEU A 187 -1.97 8.70 -15.99
CA LEU A 187 -0.83 8.03 -15.39
C LEU A 187 -0.11 9.01 -14.47
N GLY A 188 -0.13 8.72 -13.16
CA GLY A 188 0.56 9.46 -12.10
C GLY A 188 0.18 10.94 -11.96
N GLY A 189 -1.03 11.34 -12.38
CA GLY A 189 -1.46 12.74 -12.36
C GLY A 189 -0.72 13.64 -13.35
N ALA A 190 -0.06 13.07 -14.36
CA ALA A 190 0.89 13.79 -15.21
C ALA A 190 0.65 13.58 -16.71
N GLN A 191 0.21 12.39 -17.12
CA GLN A 191 0.15 12.02 -18.54
C GLN A 191 -1.16 11.29 -18.84
N ALA A 192 -1.82 11.61 -19.95
CA ALA A 192 -2.90 10.75 -20.46
C ALA A 192 -2.33 9.36 -20.82
N ALA A 193 -3.09 8.30 -20.52
CA ALA A 193 -2.70 6.97 -20.92
C ALA A 193 -2.79 6.80 -22.45
N PRO A 194 -1.86 6.07 -23.08
CA PRO A 194 -1.91 5.82 -24.52
C PRO A 194 -3.10 4.94 -24.91
N GLY A 195 -3.46 5.00 -26.19
CA GLY A 195 -4.50 4.15 -26.78
C GLY A 195 -4.25 2.66 -26.48
N GLY A 196 -5.31 1.94 -26.12
CA GLY A 196 -5.27 0.52 -25.76
C GLY A 196 -4.88 0.21 -24.31
N PHE A 197 -4.43 1.19 -23.51
CA PHE A 197 -4.15 0.97 -22.08
C PHE A 197 -5.39 0.50 -21.32
N ALA A 198 -6.54 1.13 -21.59
CA ALA A 198 -7.83 0.80 -21.00
C ALA A 198 -8.36 -0.57 -21.46
N GLU A 199 -7.91 -1.09 -22.61
CA GLU A 199 -8.43 -2.33 -23.20
C GLU A 199 -7.83 -3.60 -22.59
N ASN A 200 -6.67 -3.50 -21.93
CA ASN A 200 -6.01 -4.64 -21.31
C ASN A 200 -6.21 -4.65 -19.79
N ASP A 201 -7.30 -5.27 -19.31
CA ASP A 201 -7.61 -5.40 -17.88
C ASP A 201 -6.57 -6.18 -17.06
N ASN A 202 -5.68 -6.93 -17.70
CA ASN A 202 -4.60 -7.66 -17.03
C ASN A 202 -3.33 -6.83 -16.86
N ARG A 203 -3.27 -5.63 -17.45
CA ARG A 203 -2.10 -4.76 -17.36
C ARG A 203 -2.04 -4.09 -15.99
N ILE A 204 -1.14 -4.55 -15.13
CA ILE A 204 -0.87 -4.01 -13.79
C ILE A 204 0.42 -3.19 -13.70
N ASN A 205 1.08 -2.92 -14.82
CA ASN A 205 2.33 -2.17 -14.87
C ASN A 205 2.32 -1.01 -15.87
N LEU A 206 3.12 0.01 -15.59
CA LEU A 206 3.32 1.21 -16.41
C LEU A 206 4.60 1.16 -17.27
N PHE A 207 5.25 0.00 -17.33
CA PHE A 207 6.45 -0.18 -18.14
C PHE A 207 6.18 0.18 -19.61
N GLY A 208 7.04 1.03 -20.17
CA GLY A 208 6.98 1.48 -21.56
C GLY A 208 5.85 2.47 -21.90
N VAL A 209 4.98 2.86 -20.96
CA VAL A 209 3.86 3.80 -21.25
C VAL A 209 3.91 5.10 -20.46
N MET A 210 4.53 5.11 -19.29
CA MET A 210 4.74 6.34 -18.54
C MET A 210 6.10 6.92 -18.89
N GLN A 211 6.10 8.12 -19.48
CA GLN A 211 7.33 8.82 -19.91
C GLN A 211 7.56 10.12 -19.14
N THR A 212 6.54 10.57 -18.39
CA THR A 212 6.59 11.79 -17.57
C THR A 212 6.74 11.41 -16.10
N GLN A 213 7.47 12.22 -15.34
CA GLN A 213 7.60 12.03 -13.90
C GLN A 213 6.22 12.11 -13.22
N ALA A 214 5.92 11.10 -12.40
CA ALA A 214 4.65 11.05 -11.67
C ALA A 214 4.55 12.21 -10.66
N ARG A 215 3.42 12.91 -10.70
CA ARG A 215 3.03 13.94 -9.72
C ARG A 215 2.25 13.36 -8.54
N ALA A 216 1.69 12.15 -8.69
CA ALA A 216 1.08 11.37 -7.63
C ALA A 216 1.60 9.93 -7.67
N ARG A 217 1.96 9.39 -6.50
CA ARG A 217 2.55 8.06 -6.31
C ARG A 217 1.95 7.41 -5.06
N LEU A 218 2.23 6.12 -4.86
CA LEU A 218 2.09 5.45 -3.58
C LEU A 218 3.47 5.02 -3.08
N ASN A 219 3.94 5.60 -1.97
CA ASN A 219 5.11 5.08 -1.28
C ASN A 219 4.76 3.71 -0.69
N HIS A 220 5.53 2.67 -1.04
CA HIS A 220 5.27 1.30 -0.62
C HIS A 220 6.34 0.83 0.37
N TYR A 221 5.95 0.74 1.63
CA TYR A 221 6.78 0.30 2.76
C TYR A 221 6.60 -1.19 3.04
N SER A 222 6.69 -2.00 1.99
CA SER A 222 6.34 -3.44 2.04
C SER A 222 7.15 -4.27 3.05
N LEU A 223 8.32 -3.78 3.46
CA LEU A 223 9.22 -4.46 4.40
C LEU A 223 9.12 -3.89 5.82
N ARG A 224 9.12 -2.56 5.96
CA ARG A 224 9.42 -1.85 7.21
C ARG A 224 10.77 -2.36 7.79
N SER A 225 10.97 -2.34 9.11
CA SER A 225 12.22 -2.86 9.71
C SER A 225 12.35 -4.38 9.58
N ALA A 226 13.55 -4.90 9.82
CA ALA A 226 13.78 -6.34 9.86
C ALA A 226 12.88 -7.05 10.89
N GLY A 227 12.69 -6.47 12.07
CA GLY A 227 11.83 -7.02 13.12
C GLY A 227 10.34 -7.02 12.75
N GLU A 228 9.86 -5.94 12.12
CA GLU A 228 8.48 -5.87 11.61
C GLU A 228 8.25 -6.89 10.47
N PHE A 229 9.26 -7.10 9.63
CA PHE A 229 9.23 -8.13 8.59
C PHE A 229 9.16 -9.55 9.20
N MET A 230 9.87 -9.82 10.31
CA MET A 230 9.76 -11.10 11.03
C MET A 230 8.33 -11.37 11.50
N VAL A 231 7.67 -10.38 12.12
CA VAL A 231 6.27 -10.51 12.56
C VAL A 231 5.32 -10.68 11.38
N LYS A 232 5.50 -9.90 10.30
CA LYS A 232 4.72 -10.04 9.04
C LYS A 232 4.85 -11.43 8.43
N ARG A 233 6.04 -12.02 8.49
CA ARG A 233 6.34 -13.34 7.94
C ARG A 233 5.73 -14.46 8.79
N GLY A 234 5.70 -14.30 10.12
CA GLY A 234 5.08 -15.24 11.05
C GLY A 234 3.58 -15.48 10.81
N ARG A 235 2.85 -14.48 10.30
CA ARG A 235 1.40 -14.60 9.96
C ARG A 235 1.10 -15.16 8.56
N GLY A 236 2.05 -15.19 7.63
CA GLY A 236 1.85 -15.62 6.23
C GLY A 236 1.22 -14.55 5.31
N LEU A 237 1.23 -14.78 3.98
CA LEU A 237 0.71 -13.87 2.97
C LEU A 237 -0.84 -13.94 2.82
N PRO A 238 -1.55 -12.81 2.63
CA PRO A 238 -3.01 -12.79 2.39
C PRO A 238 -3.50 -13.57 1.16
N ASN A 239 -2.59 -13.88 0.23
CA ASN A 239 -2.92 -14.51 -1.05
C ASN A 239 -2.38 -15.95 -1.18
N ARG A 240 -1.55 -16.43 -0.24
CA ARG A 240 -0.98 -17.79 -0.20
C ARG A 240 -0.55 -18.14 1.23
N THR A 241 -1.39 -18.86 1.98
CA THR A 241 -1.13 -19.31 3.35
C THR A 241 0.05 -20.30 3.46
N THR A 242 0.51 -20.89 2.36
CA THR A 242 1.60 -21.89 2.33
C THR A 242 2.98 -21.34 1.94
N LYS A 243 3.09 -20.12 1.40
CA LYS A 243 4.40 -19.48 1.12
C LYS A 243 4.70 -18.41 2.16
N ARG A 244 5.61 -18.71 3.08
CA ARG A 244 6.22 -17.70 3.96
C ARG A 244 7.00 -16.70 3.09
N LEU A 245 7.00 -15.43 3.50
CA LEU A 245 7.94 -14.46 2.95
C LEU A 245 9.36 -14.97 3.21
N ASP A 246 10.25 -14.80 2.25
CA ASP A 246 11.62 -15.35 2.29
C ASP A 246 12.65 -14.26 1.98
N LEU A 247 13.92 -14.65 1.95
CA LEU A 247 15.01 -13.72 1.62
C LEU A 247 14.94 -13.21 0.18
N HIS A 248 14.28 -13.94 -0.73
CA HIS A 248 14.05 -13.46 -2.08
C HIS A 248 13.07 -12.28 -2.09
N TYR A 249 11.97 -12.37 -1.33
CA TYR A 249 11.05 -11.25 -1.17
C TYR A 249 11.74 -10.02 -0.57
N TRP A 250 12.59 -10.22 0.45
CA TRP A 250 13.41 -9.17 1.05
C TRP A 250 14.36 -8.53 0.03
N ALA A 251 15.13 -9.33 -0.70
CA ALA A 251 16.10 -8.85 -1.69
C ALA A 251 15.46 -8.12 -2.89
N GLU A 252 14.24 -8.49 -3.28
CA GLU A 252 13.53 -7.83 -4.38
C GLU A 252 12.80 -6.53 -3.96
N ARG A 253 12.89 -6.14 -2.68
CA ARG A 253 12.19 -4.96 -2.13
C ARG A 253 13.05 -4.07 -1.24
N ASN A 254 14.14 -4.57 -0.66
CA ASN A 254 15.00 -3.81 0.25
C ASN A 254 16.00 -2.94 -0.51
N PHE A 255 15.54 -1.89 -1.19
CA PHE A 255 16.40 -0.93 -1.88
C PHE A 255 16.44 0.40 -1.13
N ASN A 256 17.61 0.72 -0.56
CA ASN A 256 17.86 1.94 0.22
C ASN A 256 18.83 2.86 -0.55
N THR A 257 18.49 3.19 -1.79
CA THR A 257 19.48 3.72 -2.76
C THR A 257 19.48 5.24 -2.89
N VAL A 258 18.31 5.87 -2.80
CA VAL A 258 18.16 7.32 -2.94
C VAL A 258 17.22 7.84 -1.88
N ALA A 259 17.56 8.97 -1.27
CA ALA A 259 16.65 9.66 -0.36
C ALA A 259 15.44 10.18 -1.15
N ASP A 260 14.24 10.02 -0.58
CA ASP A 260 13.00 10.49 -1.19
C ASP A 260 12.16 11.25 -0.15
N THR A 261 11.90 12.52 -0.45
CA THR A 261 11.27 13.50 0.46
C THR A 261 9.95 14.02 -0.09
N MET A 262 9.39 13.38 -1.12
CA MET A 262 8.20 13.89 -1.82
C MET A 262 6.96 13.91 -0.91
N ILE A 263 6.92 13.07 0.13
CA ILE A 263 5.81 12.98 1.08
C ILE A 263 5.84 14.09 2.15
N ASP A 264 6.97 14.78 2.33
CA ASP A 264 7.20 15.70 3.46
C ASP A 264 6.15 16.80 3.59
N PRO A 265 5.67 17.45 2.52
CA PRO A 265 4.63 18.47 2.63
C PRO A 265 3.30 17.97 3.22
N MET A 266 3.09 16.65 3.28
CA MET A 266 1.87 16.03 3.80
C MET A 266 2.00 15.60 5.28
N LEU A 267 3.22 15.58 5.84
CA LEU A 267 3.49 14.98 7.14
C LEU A 267 2.93 15.81 8.31
N ASP A 268 2.95 17.14 8.23
CA ASP A 268 2.40 18.00 9.28
C ASP A 268 0.90 17.74 9.49
N ALA A 269 0.14 17.66 8.40
CA ALA A 269 -1.28 17.34 8.46
C ALA A 269 -1.53 15.89 8.91
N THR A 270 -0.65 14.96 8.53
CA THR A 270 -0.69 13.57 9.00
C THR A 270 -0.52 13.49 10.53
N MET A 271 0.49 14.16 11.08
CA MET A 271 0.76 14.18 12.53
C MET A 271 -0.37 14.83 13.32
N ALA A 272 -0.94 15.92 12.81
CA ALA A 272 -2.10 16.56 13.42
C ALA A 272 -3.30 15.59 13.49
N GLU A 273 -3.54 14.84 12.42
CA GLU A 273 -4.64 13.88 12.39
C GLU A 273 -4.38 12.65 13.27
N VAL A 274 -3.14 12.14 13.33
CA VAL A 274 -2.78 11.09 14.30
C VAL A 274 -3.02 11.54 15.73
N THR A 275 -2.64 12.78 16.06
CA THR A 275 -2.88 13.37 17.38
C THR A 275 -4.38 13.43 17.69
N ARG A 276 -5.19 13.85 16.71
CA ARG A 276 -6.65 13.91 16.83
C ARG A 276 -7.28 12.53 17.04
N LEU A 277 -6.83 11.51 16.30
CA LEU A 277 -7.32 10.12 16.46
C LEU A 277 -6.94 9.56 17.82
N ARG A 278 -5.67 9.70 18.25
CA ARG A 278 -5.20 9.20 19.56
C ARG A 278 -5.88 9.86 20.75
N ALA A 279 -6.43 11.07 20.57
CA ALA A 279 -7.16 11.78 21.62
C ALA A 279 -8.60 11.25 21.85
N GLN A 280 -9.11 10.38 20.98
CA GLN A 280 -10.41 9.74 21.19
C GLN A 280 -10.33 8.73 22.33
N PRO A 281 -11.44 8.49 23.06
CA PRO A 281 -11.47 7.53 24.17
C PRO A 281 -10.92 6.16 23.76
N ASP A 282 -10.08 5.59 24.62
CA ASP A 282 -9.49 4.24 24.50
C ASP A 282 -8.57 3.99 23.28
N VAL A 283 -8.50 4.90 22.30
CA VAL A 283 -7.70 4.71 21.06
C VAL A 283 -6.21 4.63 21.35
N ALA A 284 -5.69 5.52 22.22
CA ALA A 284 -4.27 5.49 22.57
C ALA A 284 -3.86 4.18 23.27
N ASP A 285 -4.71 3.69 24.16
CA ASP A 285 -4.47 2.44 24.90
C ASP A 285 -4.58 1.21 24.00
N ALA A 286 -5.59 1.19 23.11
CA ALA A 286 -5.73 0.12 22.12
C ALA A 286 -4.56 0.09 21.12
N HIS A 287 -4.06 1.26 20.68
CA HIS A 287 -2.85 1.36 19.87
C HIS A 287 -1.62 0.84 20.61
N ALA A 288 -1.41 1.28 21.86
CA ALA A 288 -0.28 0.84 22.67
C ALA A 288 -0.28 -0.68 22.90
N GLN A 289 -1.45 -1.28 23.12
CA GLN A 289 -1.62 -2.73 23.22
C GLN A 289 -1.24 -3.46 21.92
N ALA A 290 -1.64 -2.91 20.76
CA ALA A 290 -1.26 -3.48 19.48
C ALA A 290 0.25 -3.38 19.23
N VAL A 291 0.88 -2.25 19.56
CA VAL A 291 2.34 -2.10 19.51
C VAL A 291 3.04 -3.11 20.41
N GLN A 292 2.59 -3.25 21.66
CA GLN A 292 3.15 -4.23 22.59
C GLN A 292 3.02 -5.66 22.07
N TRP A 293 1.86 -6.01 21.50
CA TRP A 293 1.66 -7.33 20.89
C TRP A 293 2.69 -7.63 19.79
N HIS A 294 3.05 -6.65 18.95
CA HIS A 294 4.08 -6.83 17.92
C HIS A 294 5.47 -7.00 18.53
N HIS A 295 5.80 -6.27 19.60
CA HIS A 295 7.05 -6.49 20.34
C HIS A 295 7.13 -7.89 20.97
N ASP A 296 6.05 -8.35 21.61
CA ASP A 296 5.97 -9.68 22.22
C ASP A 296 6.04 -10.78 21.16
N SER A 297 5.39 -10.57 20.01
CA SER A 297 5.43 -11.50 18.88
C SER A 297 6.84 -11.62 18.29
N PHE A 298 7.57 -10.51 18.16
CA PHE A 298 8.97 -10.54 17.75
C PHE A 298 9.83 -11.27 18.80
N ALA A 299 9.67 -10.95 20.09
CA ALA A 299 10.40 -11.61 21.17
C ALA A 299 10.16 -13.13 21.19
N ALA A 300 8.92 -13.57 20.96
CA ALA A 300 8.58 -14.98 20.85
C ALA A 300 9.29 -15.67 19.67
N LEU A 301 9.34 -15.02 18.49
CA LEU A 301 10.10 -15.54 17.34
C LEU A 301 11.60 -15.69 17.67
N MET A 302 12.17 -14.78 18.46
CA MET A 302 13.58 -14.83 18.86
C MET A 302 13.92 -15.96 19.85
N THR A 303 12.95 -16.80 20.23
CA THR A 303 13.19 -18.05 20.98
C THR A 303 13.41 -19.27 20.09
N ASP A 304 13.10 -19.18 18.79
CA ASP A 304 13.32 -20.24 17.81
C ASP A 304 14.67 -20.02 17.08
N PRO A 305 15.65 -20.95 17.18
CA PRO A 305 16.94 -20.83 16.50
C PRO A 305 16.86 -20.59 14.98
N ALA A 306 15.85 -21.16 14.30
CA ALA A 306 15.68 -20.96 12.86
C ALA A 306 15.25 -19.52 12.52
N GLU A 307 14.39 -18.94 13.36
CA GLU A 307 13.91 -17.57 13.22
C GLU A 307 15.01 -16.56 13.58
N VAL A 308 15.82 -16.84 14.61
CA VAL A 308 17.02 -16.06 14.95
C VAL A 308 18.01 -16.04 13.78
N GLN A 309 18.28 -17.20 13.17
CA GLN A 309 19.17 -17.28 12.01
C GLN A 309 18.62 -16.52 10.81
N PHE A 310 17.30 -16.59 10.58
CA PHE A 310 16.66 -15.84 9.50
C PHE A 310 16.76 -14.32 9.74
N TYR A 311 16.47 -13.86 10.95
CA TYR A 311 16.62 -12.45 11.33
C TYR A 311 18.05 -11.95 11.11
N TRP A 312 19.05 -12.74 11.53
CA TRP A 312 20.47 -12.45 11.25
C TRP A 312 20.75 -12.29 9.75
N HIS A 313 20.19 -13.15 8.89
CA HIS A 313 20.33 -12.99 7.44
C HIS A 313 19.69 -11.70 6.91
N LEU A 314 18.58 -11.23 7.47
CA LEU A 314 17.98 -9.95 7.09
C LEU A 314 18.95 -8.79 7.38
N LEU A 315 19.61 -8.82 8.54
CA LEU A 315 20.60 -7.80 8.93
C LEU A 315 21.83 -7.83 8.01
N LEU A 316 22.33 -9.03 7.67
CA LEU A 316 23.41 -9.19 6.70
C LEU A 316 23.01 -8.69 5.30
N LEU A 317 21.73 -8.81 4.95
CA LEU A 317 21.13 -8.30 3.72
C LEU A 317 20.50 -6.92 3.93
N GLY A 318 21.21 -6.00 4.61
CA GLY A 318 20.73 -4.66 4.97
C GLY A 318 20.31 -3.76 3.80
N GLY A 319 20.68 -4.12 2.57
CA GLY A 319 20.18 -3.49 1.35
C GLY A 319 20.50 -4.32 0.11
N SER A 320 19.76 -4.07 -0.97
CA SER A 320 19.92 -4.74 -2.25
C SER A 320 20.55 -3.81 -3.27
N THR A 321 21.37 -4.37 -4.15
CA THR A 321 21.97 -3.62 -5.25
C THR A 321 21.01 -3.63 -6.44
N PRO A 322 20.54 -2.46 -6.92
CA PRO A 322 19.64 -2.41 -8.07
C PRO A 322 20.35 -2.89 -9.34
N PRO A 323 19.69 -3.67 -10.21
CA PRO A 323 20.28 -4.08 -11.47
C PRO A 323 20.41 -2.87 -12.41
N THR A 324 21.49 -2.85 -13.18
CA THR A 324 21.60 -1.96 -14.35
C THR A 324 20.55 -2.34 -15.41
N ALA A 325 20.19 -1.39 -16.29
CA ALA A 325 19.30 -1.67 -17.41
C ALA A 325 19.77 -2.87 -18.27
N LYS A 326 21.09 -2.99 -18.50
CA LYS A 326 21.69 -4.11 -19.23
C LYS A 326 21.50 -5.45 -18.51
N GLN A 327 21.68 -5.49 -17.19
CA GLN A 327 21.46 -6.71 -16.40
C GLN A 327 19.99 -7.11 -16.40
N ALA A 328 19.07 -6.16 -16.23
CA ALA A 328 17.63 -6.42 -16.27
C ALA A 328 17.18 -6.95 -17.64
N GLN A 329 17.64 -6.32 -18.73
CA GLN A 329 17.34 -6.78 -20.10
C GLN A 329 17.89 -8.19 -20.34
N ALA A 330 19.14 -8.47 -19.96
CA ALA A 330 19.73 -9.79 -20.10
C ALA A 330 18.97 -10.86 -19.31
N HIS A 331 18.47 -10.52 -18.12
CA HIS A 331 17.65 -11.41 -17.30
C HIS A 331 16.30 -11.73 -17.97
N LEU A 332 15.59 -10.71 -18.49
CA LEU A 332 14.33 -10.90 -19.21
C LEU A 332 14.49 -11.78 -20.46
N LEU A 333 15.56 -11.59 -21.24
CA LEU A 333 15.84 -12.39 -22.43
C LEU A 333 16.07 -13.87 -22.10
N ARG A 334 16.75 -14.17 -20.97
CA ARG A 334 16.96 -15.56 -20.53
C ARG A 334 15.65 -16.24 -20.12
N HIS A 335 14.73 -15.49 -19.51
CA HIS A 335 13.40 -15.99 -19.14
C HIS A 335 12.45 -16.18 -20.33
N ALA A 336 12.56 -15.36 -21.37
CA ALA A 336 11.73 -15.51 -22.57
C ALA A 336 12.13 -16.72 -23.44
N GLY A 337 13.34 -17.25 -23.27
CA GLY A 337 13.87 -18.41 -23.99
C GLY A 337 13.80 -19.74 -23.23
N SER A 338 13.22 -19.76 -22.03
CA SER A 338 13.03 -20.95 -21.17
C SER A 338 11.57 -21.38 -21.15
#